data_AF-A0A8T3R132-F1
#
_entry.id   AF-A0A8T3R132-F1
#
_cell.length_a   1.000
_cell.length_b   1.000
_cell.length_c   1.000
_cell.angle_alpha   90.00
_cell.angle_beta   90.00
_cell.angle_gamma   90.00
#
_symmetry.space_group_name_H-M   'P 1'
#
loop_
_entity.id
_entity.type
_entity.pdbx_description
1 polymer ?
#
loop_
_entity_poly.entity_id
_entity_poly.type
_entity_poly.pdbx_seq_one_letter_code
_entity_poly.pdbx_strand_id
1 'polypeptide(L)' 'MPTTVPEVAFSDLRLANGLRVIVAEDHLAPVVAVNLWYDVGSKHEVAGKTGFAHLFEHVMFQ' A
#
# COMPACT_ATOMS: atom_id res chain seq x y z
N MET A 1 -15.07 23.56 -11.81
CA MET A 1 -15.91 22.99 -10.73
C MET A 1 -14.97 22.55 -9.62
N PRO A 2 -15.07 23.03 -8.37
CA PRO A 2 -14.30 22.44 -7.29
C PRO A 2 -14.86 21.05 -7.01
N THR A 3 -14.07 20.01 -7.24
CA THR A 3 -14.46 18.63 -6.92
C THR A 3 -14.28 18.46 -5.41
N THR A 4 -15.39 18.32 -4.68
CA THR A 4 -15.34 17.94 -3.27
C THR A 4 -14.88 16.50 -3.18
N VAL A 5 -13.71 16.28 -2.59
CA VAL A 5 -13.20 14.93 -2.30
C VAL A 5 -14.05 14.35 -1.17
N PRO A 6 -14.64 13.16 -1.33
CA PRO A 6 -15.40 12.53 -0.25
C PRO A 6 -14.47 12.19 0.93
N GLU A 7 -14.97 12.43 2.14
CA GLU A 7 -14.28 12.09 3.38
C GLU A 7 -14.42 10.58 3.64
N VAL A 8 -13.29 9.91 3.90
CA VAL A 8 -13.26 8.47 4.17
C VAL A 8 -12.89 8.28 5.63
N ALA A 9 -13.77 7.64 6.39
CA ALA A 9 -13.46 7.23 7.76
C ALA A 9 -12.57 5.98 7.74
N PHE A 10 -11.47 6.01 8.49
CA PHE A 10 -10.57 4.88 8.65
C PHE A 10 -9.95 4.87 10.04
N SER A 11 -9.55 3.69 10.50
CA SER A 11 -8.68 3.52 11.65
C SER A 11 -7.23 3.37 11.19
N ASP A 12 -6.30 3.90 12.00
CA ASP A 12 -4.86 3.84 11.76
C ASP A 12 -4.18 3.36 13.03
N LEU A 13 -3.56 2.19 12.96
CA LEU A 13 -2.86 1.59 14.08
C LEU A 13 -1.51 1.03 13.63
N ARG A 14 -0.61 0.86 14.60
CA ARG A 14 0.70 0.26 14.37
C ARG A 14 0.88 -0.94 15.29
N LEU A 15 1.25 -2.07 14.70
CA LEU A 15 1.52 -3.31 15.41
C LEU A 15 2.88 -3.23 16.14
N ALA A 16 3.12 -4.15 17.09
CA ALA A 16 4.35 -4.21 17.85
C ALA A 16 5.62 -4.40 16.99
N ASN A 17 5.49 -5.01 15.80
CA ASN A 17 6.58 -5.19 14.83
C ASN A 17 6.80 -3.96 13.92
N GLY A 18 6.04 -2.88 14.11
CA GLY A 18 6.15 -1.65 13.33
C GLY A 18 5.26 -1.56 12.08
N LEU A 19 4.53 -2.64 11.71
CA LEU A 19 3.60 -2.61 10.59
C LEU A 19 2.44 -1.64 10.88
N ARG A 20 2.22 -0.68 9.98
CA ARG A 20 1.04 0.21 10.00
C ARG A 20 -0.12 -0.49 9.30
N VAL A 21 -1.27 -0.52 9.96
CA VAL A 21 -2.51 -1.11 9.45
C VAL A 21 -3.55 -0.01 9.37
N ILE A 22 -4.10 0.16 8.17
CA ILE A 22 -5.18 1.11 7.89
C ILE A 22 -6.42 0.28 7.55
N VAL A 23 -7.53 0.52 8.26
CA VAL A 23 -8.80 -0.17 8.01
C VAL A 23 -9.89 0.85 7.75
N ALA A 24 -10.50 0.77 6.56
CA ALA A 24 -11.72 1.48 6.23
C ALA A 24 -12.84 0.43 6.10
N GLU A 25 -13.82 0.48 7.00
CA GLU A 25 -14.95 -0.45 7.00
C GLU A 25 -16.07 0.05 6.09
N ASP A 26 -16.56 -0.82 5.21
CA ASP A 26 -17.72 -0.57 4.34
C ASP A 26 -18.61 -1.81 4.34
N HIS A 27 -19.89 -1.64 4.67
CA HIS A 27 -20.88 -2.71 4.77
C HIS A 27 -21.80 -2.81 3.54
N LEU A 28 -21.48 -2.12 2.44
CA LEU A 28 -22.27 -2.12 1.22
C LEU A 28 -22.32 -3.51 0.53
N ALA A 29 -21.25 -4.30 0.66
CA ALA A 29 -21.19 -5.67 0.15
C ALA A 29 -20.28 -6.56 1.02
N PRO A 30 -20.52 -7.88 1.11
CA PRO A 30 -19.71 -8.81 1.90
C PRO A 30 -18.41 -9.18 1.16
N VAL A 31 -17.60 -8.18 0.81
CA VAL A 31 -16.32 -8.33 0.13
C VAL A 31 -15.25 -7.54 0.88
N VAL A 32 -13.99 -7.96 0.74
CA VAL A 32 -12.85 -7.26 1.34
C VAL A 32 -11.75 -7.07 0.30
N ALA A 33 -11.10 -5.90 0.33
CA ALA A 33 -9.87 -5.64 -0.40
C ALA A 33 -8.71 -5.52 0.59
N VAL A 34 -7.64 -6.27 0.36
CA VAL A 34 -6.43 -6.22 1.18
C VAL A 34 -5.27 -5.78 0.29
N ASN A 35 -4.55 -4.75 0.71
CA ASN A 35 -3.39 -4.24 0.00
C ASN A 35 -2.19 -4.21 0.94
N LEU A 36 -1.03 -4.66 0.47
CA LEU A 36 0.23 -4.57 1.18
C LEU A 36 1.13 -3.57 0.47
N TRP A 37 1.55 -2.53 1.19
CA TRP A 37 2.37 -1.45 0.65
C TRP A 37 3.75 -1.48 1.28
N TYR A 38 4.77 -1.56 0.45
CA TYR A 38 6.16 -1.39 0.87
C TYR A 38 6.59 0.04 0.53
N ASP A 39 7.20 0.75 1.48
CA ASP A 39 7.80 2.08 1.22
C ASP A 39 9.16 1.92 0.53
N VAL A 40 9.14 1.31 -0.66
CA VAL A 40 10.29 1.08 -1.52
C VAL A 40 9.88 1.25 -2.99
N GLY A 41 10.84 1.50 -3.88
CA GLY A 41 10.58 1.77 -5.30
C GLY A 41 11.84 2.24 -6.01
N SER A 42 11.72 2.59 -7.30
CA SER A 42 12.86 3.01 -8.14
C SER A 42 13.66 4.20 -7.56
N LYS A 43 13.01 5.09 -6.81
CA LYS A 43 13.65 6.21 -6.10
C LYS A 43 14.75 5.77 -5.10
N HIS A 44 14.74 4.52 -4.68
CA HIS A 44 15.68 3.95 -3.72
C HIS A 44 16.78 3.10 -4.39
N GLU A 45 16.81 3.04 -5.72
CA GLU A 45 17.79 2.23 -6.44
C GLU A 45 19.16 2.91 -6.50
N VAL A 46 20.22 2.09 -6.53
CA VAL A 46 21.59 2.57 -6.66
C VAL A 46 21.92 2.71 -8.14
N ALA A 47 22.63 3.78 -8.52
CA ALA A 47 23.10 3.96 -9.89
C ALA A 47 23.88 2.72 -10.39
N GLY A 48 23.57 2.25 -11.60
CA GLY A 48 24.13 1.01 -12.15
C GLY A 48 23.48 -0.28 -11.62
N LYS A 49 22.49 -0.18 -10.73
CA LYS A 49 21.68 -1.29 -10.21
C LYS A 49 20.20 -0.89 -10.23
N THR A 50 19.66 -0.65 -11.42
CA THR A 50 18.27 -0.23 -11.61
C THR A 50 17.36 -1.41 -11.96
N GLY A 51 16.06 -1.28 -11.68
CA GLY A 51 15.04 -2.28 -11.96
C GLY A 51 14.90 -3.39 -10.92
N PHE A 52 15.63 -3.32 -9.79
CA PHE A 52 15.54 -4.31 -8.72
C PHE A 52 14.20 -4.23 -7.98
N ALA A 53 13.67 -3.03 -7.72
CA ALA A 53 12.38 -2.92 -7.04
C ALA A 53 11.28 -3.61 -7.85
N HIS A 54 11.29 -3.42 -9.18
CA HIS A 54 10.38 -4.09 -10.10
C HIS A 54 10.68 -5.59 -10.23
N LEU A 55 11.96 -6.00 -10.31
CA LEU A 55 12.31 -7.42 -10.36
C LEU A 55 11.77 -8.19 -9.13
N PHE A 56 11.91 -7.62 -7.93
CA PHE A 56 11.38 -8.23 -6.72
C PHE A 56 9.86 -8.32 -6.73
N GLU A 57 9.15 -7.34 -7.30
CA GLU A 57 7.70 -7.42 -7.52
C GLU A 57 7.32 -8.65 -8.36
N HIS A 58 8.02 -8.91 -9.47
CA HIS A 58 7.77 -10.10 -10.32
C HIS A 58 8.06 -11.42 -9.58
N VAL A 59 9.15 -11.47 -8.81
CA VAL A 59 9.57 -12.69 -8.11
C VAL A 59 8.66 -13.02 -6.92
N MET A 60 7.97 -12.03 -6.32
CA MET A 60 7.02 -12.30 -5.22
C MET A 60 5.86 -13.24 -5.59
N PHE A 61 5.59 -13.41 -6.89
CA PHE A 61 4.46 -14.21 -7.39
C PHE A 61 4.90 -15.36 -8.32
N GLN A 62 6.19 -15.73 -8.31
CA GLN A 62 6.71 -16.90 -9.03
C GLN A 62 6.66 -18.17 -8.20
#